data_AF-A0A6P8YBC8-F1
#
_entry.id   AF-A0A6P8YBC8-F1
#
_cell.length_a   1.000
_cell.length_b   1.000
_cell.length_c   1.000
_cell.angle_alpha   90.00
_cell.angle_beta   90.00
_cell.angle_gamma   90.00
#
_symmetry.space_group_name_H-M   'P 1'
#
loop_
_entity.id
_entity.type
_entity.pdbx_description
1 polymer ?
#
loop_
_entity_poly.entity_id
_entity_poly.type
_entity_poly.pdbx_seq_one_letter_code
_entity_poly.pdbx_strand_id
1 'polypeptide(L)'
;MGNYLPTDQVDDDAAKGIGPCGKGDPNDFSLTHKEIHISIPKYQKIAAEMFKCYQKCADDSALPMYSCSDEINKYVECVRHWSTDLEYRNAITAEYLVLREEYRKTGRRRLYRGLKGETYVTLEQLTGFKV
;
A
#
# COMPACT_ATOMS: atom_id res chain seq x y z
N MET A 1 -9.63 -8.99 21.06
CA MET A 1 -10.61 -8.74 19.99
C MET A 1 -9.81 -8.66 18.69
N GLY A 2 -9.81 -9.73 17.91
CA GLY A 2 -9.03 -9.81 16.68
C GLY A 2 -9.68 -8.96 15.59
N ASN A 3 -8.96 -7.96 15.09
CA ASN A 3 -9.39 -7.17 13.95
C ASN A 3 -9.39 -8.07 12.71
N TYR A 4 -10.56 -8.62 12.38
CA TYR A 4 -10.78 -9.30 11.11
C TYR A 4 -10.58 -8.27 10.00
N LEU A 5 -9.50 -8.42 9.23
CA LEU A 5 -9.31 -7.72 7.97
C LEU A 5 -10.57 -7.97 7.11
N PRO A 6 -11.21 -6.93 6.54
CA PRO A 6 -12.42 -7.11 5.73
C PRO A 6 -12.10 -8.10 4.62
N THR A 7 -12.90 -9.16 4.51
CA THR A 7 -12.69 -10.30 3.61
C THR A 7 -12.17 -9.83 2.25
N ASP A 8 -11.04 -10.39 1.82
CA ASP A 8 -10.37 -9.99 0.59
C ASP A 8 -11.27 -10.26 -0.61
N GLN A 9 -12.04 -9.25 -1.02
CA GLN A 9 -12.95 -9.38 -2.15
C GLN A 9 -12.15 -9.70 -3.41
N VAL A 10 -12.45 -10.86 -3.98
CA VAL A 10 -11.95 -11.29 -5.28
C VAL A 10 -12.63 -10.45 -6.36
N ASP A 11 -11.86 -10.10 -7.39
CA ASP A 11 -12.37 -9.47 -8.59
C ASP A 11 -12.89 -10.57 -9.53
N ASP A 12 -14.22 -10.73 -9.58
CA ASP A 12 -14.89 -11.84 -10.28
C ASP A 12 -14.88 -11.70 -11.83
N ASP A 13 -14.34 -10.61 -12.37
CA ASP A 13 -14.30 -10.33 -13.82
C ASP A 13 -13.15 -11.05 -14.56
N ALA A 14 -12.94 -12.35 -14.27
CA ALA A 14 -11.77 -13.12 -14.73
C ALA A 14 -11.73 -13.48 -16.23
N ALA A 15 -12.64 -12.95 -17.06
CA ALA A 15 -12.99 -13.59 -18.33
C ALA A 15 -12.27 -13.08 -19.61
N LYS A 16 -11.41 -12.03 -19.55
CA LYS A 16 -10.93 -11.38 -20.80
C LYS A 16 -9.44 -11.00 -20.89
N GLY A 17 -8.58 -11.45 -19.98
CA GLY A 17 -7.15 -11.09 -20.04
C GLY A 17 -6.18 -12.27 -20.03
N ILE A 18 -4.88 -11.97 -19.99
CA ILE A 18 -3.78 -12.95 -19.93
C ILE A 18 -3.57 -13.42 -18.48
N GLY A 19 -3.23 -14.70 -18.27
CA GLY A 19 -2.90 -15.26 -16.94
C GLY A 19 -4.09 -15.86 -16.16
N PRO A 20 -3.86 -16.37 -14.93
CA PRO A 20 -4.80 -17.22 -14.19
C PRO A 20 -6.17 -16.60 -13.91
N CYS A 21 -6.24 -15.27 -13.77
CA CYS A 21 -7.48 -14.50 -13.56
C CYS A 21 -7.72 -13.45 -14.66
N GLY A 22 -7.00 -13.53 -15.78
CA GLY A 22 -7.05 -12.51 -16.82
C GLY A 22 -6.52 -11.13 -16.39
N LYS A 23 -5.61 -11.08 -15.39
CA LYS A 23 -5.06 -9.83 -14.82
C LYS A 23 -3.57 -9.59 -15.15
N GLY A 24 -3.00 -10.37 -16.07
CA GLY A 24 -1.59 -10.34 -16.49
C GLY A 24 -0.79 -11.56 -16.03
N ASP A 25 0.46 -11.66 -16.47
CA ASP A 25 1.38 -12.74 -16.09
C ASP A 25 1.87 -12.57 -14.63
N PRO A 26 1.59 -13.52 -13.72
CA PRO A 26 2.08 -13.46 -12.34
C PRO A 26 3.60 -13.43 -12.20
N ASN A 27 4.34 -14.02 -13.14
CA ASN A 27 5.80 -14.17 -13.05
C ASN A 27 6.54 -13.00 -13.71
N ASP A 28 5.82 -12.03 -14.27
CA ASP A 28 6.41 -10.78 -14.74
C ASP A 28 6.67 -9.88 -13.54
N PHE A 29 7.95 -9.64 -13.26
CA PHE A 29 8.46 -8.73 -12.22
C PHE A 29 8.93 -7.39 -12.77
N SER A 30 8.72 -7.12 -14.06
CA SER A 30 9.06 -5.82 -14.64
C SER A 30 8.12 -4.72 -14.11
N LEU A 31 8.66 -3.52 -13.94
CA LEU A 31 7.88 -2.37 -13.51
C LEU A 31 7.47 -1.54 -14.72
N THR A 32 6.18 -1.24 -14.82
CA THR A 32 5.66 -0.32 -15.83
C THR A 32 5.97 1.12 -15.46
N HIS A 33 5.97 2.00 -16.45
CA HIS A 33 6.18 3.44 -16.22
C HIS A 33 5.19 4.02 -15.18
N LYS A 34 3.91 3.59 -15.24
CA LYS A 34 2.90 4.00 -14.26
C LYS A 34 3.23 3.52 -12.84
N GLU A 35 3.75 2.30 -12.69
CA GLU A 35 4.13 1.78 -11.38
C GLU A 35 5.33 2.54 -10.80
N ILE A 36 6.35 2.78 -11.62
CA ILE A 36 7.56 3.51 -11.23
C ILE A 36 7.22 4.94 -10.75
N HIS A 37 6.37 5.66 -11.50
CA HIS A 37 6.15 7.08 -11.26
C HIS A 37 4.90 7.41 -10.44
N ILE A 38 3.92 6.50 -10.35
CA ILE A 38 2.62 6.78 -9.71
C ILE A 38 2.31 5.77 -8.62
N SER A 39 2.21 4.48 -8.96
CA SER A 39 1.68 3.49 -8.01
C SER A 39 2.63 3.24 -6.83
N ILE A 40 3.93 3.01 -7.07
CA ILE A 40 4.90 2.75 -6.01
C ILE A 40 5.10 3.99 -5.12
N PRO A 41 5.31 5.21 -5.66
CA PRO A 41 5.40 6.41 -4.82
C PRO A 41 4.14 6.63 -3.96
N LYS A 42 2.95 6.36 -4.51
CA LYS A 42 1.71 6.43 -3.75
C LYS A 42 1.67 5.39 -2.63
N TYR A 43 2.05 4.15 -2.92
CA TYR A 43 2.07 3.07 -1.95
C TYR A 43 3.07 3.32 -0.82
N GLN A 44 4.26 3.82 -1.16
CA GLN A 44 5.31 4.24 -0.23
C GLN A 44 4.83 5.34 0.72
N LYS A 45 4.14 6.36 0.17
CA LYS A 45 3.55 7.43 0.99
C LYS A 45 2.56 6.86 2.00
N ILE A 46 1.59 6.06 1.55
CA ILE A 46 0.58 5.45 2.42
C ILE A 46 1.24 4.59 3.51
N ALA A 47 2.25 3.80 3.15
CA ALA A 47 3.01 2.99 4.10
C ALA A 47 3.68 3.87 5.19
N ALA A 48 4.27 4.99 4.79
CA ALA A 48 4.89 5.93 5.72
C ALA A 48 3.86 6.55 6.68
N GLU A 49 2.70 6.96 6.16
CA GLU A 49 1.59 7.50 6.95
C GLU A 49 1.03 6.46 7.95
N MET A 50 1.03 5.17 7.62
CA MET A 50 0.48 4.13 8.50
C MET A 50 1.45 3.63 9.57
N PHE A 51 2.75 3.52 9.26
CA PHE A 51 3.72 2.83 10.15
C PHE A 51 4.87 3.70 10.64
N LYS A 52 5.16 4.82 9.98
CA LYS A 52 6.36 5.64 10.28
C LYS A 52 6.01 6.99 10.88
N CYS A 53 4.92 7.61 10.41
CA CYS A 53 4.53 8.95 10.77
C CYS A 53 3.17 8.92 11.46
N TYR A 54 3.10 9.35 12.72
CA TYR A 54 1.85 9.39 13.49
C TYR A 54 1.54 10.82 13.91
N GLN A 55 0.26 11.22 13.83
CA GLN A 55 -0.16 12.60 14.10
C GLN A 55 -1.29 12.70 15.12
N LYS A 56 -0.96 12.36 16.37
CA LYS A 56 -1.92 12.34 17.50
C LYS A 56 -2.74 13.63 17.67
N CYS A 57 -2.09 14.79 17.54
CA CYS A 57 -2.74 16.07 17.82
C CYS A 57 -3.88 16.38 16.82
N ALA A 58 -3.72 16.01 15.55
CA ALA A 58 -4.76 16.24 14.55
C ALA A 58 -5.97 15.32 14.71
N ASP A 59 -5.76 14.12 15.23
CA ASP A 59 -6.84 13.18 15.49
C ASP A 59 -7.71 13.61 16.69
N ASP A 60 -7.11 14.25 17.69
CA ASP A 60 -7.77 14.60 18.96
C ASP A 60 -8.36 16.04 18.99
N SER A 61 -8.09 16.88 17.99
CA SER A 61 -8.47 18.30 18.01
C SER A 61 -9.55 18.67 17.00
N ALA A 62 -10.50 19.53 17.41
CA ALA A 62 -11.59 20.00 16.54
C ALA A 62 -11.11 20.99 15.45
N LEU A 63 -9.97 21.65 15.66
CA LEU A 63 -9.37 22.61 14.72
C LEU A 63 -7.84 22.39 14.61
N PRO A 64 -7.40 21.26 14.03
CA PRO A 64 -5.99 20.84 14.02
C PRO A 64 -5.04 21.88 13.44
N MET A 65 -5.50 22.61 12.42
CA MET A 65 -4.67 23.55 11.69
C MET A 65 -4.23 24.75 12.53
N TYR A 66 -4.98 25.07 13.60
CA TYR A 66 -4.66 26.17 14.51
C TYR A 66 -3.99 25.69 15.80
N SER A 67 -4.39 24.53 16.33
CA SER A 67 -3.88 24.02 17.61
C SER A 67 -2.70 23.06 17.49
N CYS A 68 -2.43 22.52 16.31
CA CYS A 68 -1.44 21.47 16.07
C CYS A 68 -0.51 21.77 14.89
N SER A 69 -0.30 23.06 14.56
CA SER A 69 0.48 23.47 13.38
C SER A 69 1.88 22.86 13.38
N ASP A 70 2.53 22.78 14.54
CA ASP A 70 3.89 22.29 14.67
C ASP A 70 3.96 20.77 14.49
N GLU A 71 2.98 20.03 15.03
CA GLU A 71 2.83 18.60 14.83
C GLU A 71 2.47 18.27 13.37
N ILE A 72 1.63 19.08 12.72
CA ILE A 72 1.34 18.97 11.28
C ILE A 72 2.63 19.11 10.49
N ASN A 73 3.45 20.13 10.77
CA ASN A 73 4.70 20.35 10.05
C ASN A 73 5.67 19.18 10.23
N LYS A 74 5.83 18.68 11.46
CA LYS A 74 6.65 17.48 11.75
C LYS A 74 6.14 16.24 11.01
N TYR A 75 4.83 16.06 10.96
CA TYR A 75 4.21 14.96 10.22
C TYR A 75 4.49 15.07 8.71
N VAL A 76 4.28 16.25 8.12
CA VAL A 76 4.57 16.51 6.71
C VAL A 76 6.04 16.26 6.38
N GLU A 77 6.95 16.72 7.23
CA GLU A 77 8.39 16.46 7.08
C GLU A 77 8.73 14.98 7.18
N CYS A 78 8.12 14.25 8.13
CA CYS A 78 8.26 12.80 8.26
C CYS A 78 7.83 12.08 6.98
N VAL A 79 6.62 12.39 6.48
CA VAL A 79 6.10 11.77 5.25
C VAL A 79 6.97 12.14 4.04
N ARG A 80 7.46 13.38 3.97
CA ARG A 80 8.39 13.81 2.92
C ARG A 80 9.69 13.01 2.97
N HIS A 81 10.30 12.85 4.14
CA HIS A 81 11.53 12.09 4.32
C HIS A 81 11.36 10.66 3.80
N TRP A 82 10.36 9.94 4.29
CA TRP A 82 10.11 8.55 3.90
C TRP A 82 9.66 8.38 2.45
N SER A 83 9.00 9.38 1.84
CA SER A 83 8.62 9.32 0.42
C SER A 83 9.79 9.57 -0.54
N THR A 84 10.88 10.17 -0.05
CA THR A 84 12.12 10.37 -0.83
C THR A 84 13.20 9.32 -0.55
N ASP A 85 13.05 8.53 0.50
CA ASP A 85 14.02 7.52 0.90
C ASP A 85 14.09 6.36 -0.12
N LEU A 86 15.29 6.11 -0.65
CA LEU A 86 15.51 5.13 -1.71
C LEU A 86 15.53 3.69 -1.18
N GLU A 87 16.08 3.47 0.00
CA GLU A 87 16.12 2.14 0.61
C GLU A 87 14.72 1.66 0.95
N TYR A 88 13.93 2.55 1.53
CA TYR A 88 12.52 2.34 1.80
C TYR A 88 11.73 2.12 0.52
N ARG A 89 11.99 2.90 -0.54
CA ARG A 89 11.35 2.68 -1.84
C ARG A 89 11.63 1.28 -2.38
N ASN A 90 12.84 0.76 -2.24
CA ASN A 90 13.19 -0.59 -2.69
C ASN A 90 12.43 -1.66 -1.88
N ALA A 91 12.35 -1.51 -0.55
CA ALA A 91 11.58 -2.41 0.30
C ALA A 91 10.09 -2.42 -0.10
N ILE A 92 9.49 -1.24 -0.24
CA ILE A 92 8.08 -1.07 -0.65
C ILE A 92 7.83 -1.63 -2.06
N THR A 93 8.80 -1.50 -2.97
CA THR A 93 8.71 -2.05 -4.32
C THR A 93 8.64 -3.58 -4.29
N ALA A 94 9.40 -4.23 -3.41
CA ALA A 94 9.32 -5.67 -3.23
C ALA A 94 7.93 -6.09 -2.70
N GLU A 95 7.39 -5.39 -1.70
CA GLU A 95 6.04 -5.67 -1.20
C GLU A 95 4.97 -5.48 -2.29
N TYR A 96 5.09 -4.39 -3.06
CA TYR A 96 4.20 -4.07 -4.18
C TYR A 96 4.17 -5.19 -5.22
N LEU A 97 5.34 -5.72 -5.61
CA LEU A 97 5.45 -6.79 -6.60
C LEU A 97 4.80 -8.09 -6.11
N VAL A 98 4.96 -8.46 -4.83
CA VAL A 98 4.32 -9.64 -4.25
C VAL A 98 2.79 -9.48 -4.22
N LEU A 99 2.29 -8.31 -3.84
CA LEU A 99 0.86 -8.02 -3.89
C LEU A 99 0.30 -8.04 -5.32
N ARG A 100 1.09 -7.59 -6.29
CA ARG A 100 0.73 -7.64 -7.71
C ARG A 100 0.68 -9.09 -8.20
N GLU A 101 1.65 -9.90 -7.82
CA GLU A 101 1.66 -11.33 -8.10
C GLU A 101 0.43 -12.02 -7.50
N GLU A 102 0.09 -11.75 -6.24
CA GLU A 102 -1.13 -12.27 -5.59
C GLU A 102 -2.38 -11.85 -6.37
N TYR A 103 -2.51 -10.57 -6.72
CA TYR A 103 -3.65 -10.09 -7.52
C TYR A 103 -3.73 -10.79 -8.88
N ARG A 104 -2.60 -11.00 -9.57
CA ARG A 104 -2.56 -11.70 -10.86
C ARG A 104 -2.90 -13.19 -10.75
N LYS A 105 -2.53 -13.84 -9.63
CA LYS A 105 -2.83 -15.26 -9.35
C LYS A 105 -4.25 -15.51 -8.86
N THR A 106 -4.78 -14.62 -8.03
CA THR A 106 -5.99 -14.88 -7.22
C THR A 106 -7.13 -13.90 -7.47
N GLY A 107 -6.87 -12.76 -8.13
CA GLY A 107 -7.84 -11.67 -8.27
C GLY A 107 -8.09 -10.86 -6.98
N ARG A 108 -7.42 -11.15 -5.86
CA ARG A 108 -7.64 -10.44 -4.59
C ARG A 108 -7.16 -9.00 -4.65
N ARG A 109 -8.05 -8.06 -4.36
CA ARG A 109 -7.80 -6.61 -4.54
C ARG A 109 -6.96 -5.95 -3.44
N ARG A 110 -6.17 -6.70 -2.67
CA ARG A 110 -5.33 -6.19 -1.57
C ARG A 110 -4.42 -5.05 -2.02
N LEU A 111 -3.76 -5.21 -3.17
CA LEU A 111 -2.94 -4.16 -3.77
C LEU A 111 -3.70 -2.85 -3.95
N TYR A 112 -4.91 -2.91 -4.53
CA TYR A 112 -5.71 -1.72 -4.80
C TYR A 112 -6.26 -1.09 -3.53
N ARG A 113 -6.61 -1.89 -2.53
CA ARG A 113 -7.00 -1.40 -1.19
C ARG A 113 -5.83 -0.71 -0.50
N GLY A 114 -4.62 -1.26 -0.62
CA GLY A 114 -3.37 -0.62 -0.20
C GLY A 114 -3.10 0.70 -0.89
N LEU A 115 -3.28 0.75 -2.21
CA LEU A 115 -3.17 2.01 -2.98
C LEU A 115 -4.27 3.03 -2.64
N LYS A 116 -5.36 2.62 -1.99
CA LYS A 116 -6.41 3.51 -1.48
C LYS A 116 -6.23 3.90 0.00
N GLY A 117 -5.26 3.30 0.70
CA GLY A 117 -5.06 3.52 2.14
C GLY A 117 -6.09 2.81 3.01
N GLU A 118 -6.86 1.87 2.48
CA GLU A 118 -7.89 1.13 3.22
C GLU A 118 -7.26 0.02 4.10
N THR A 119 -6.19 -0.60 3.62
CA THR A 119 -5.48 -1.70 4.29
C THR A 119 -4.04 -1.72 3.86
N TYR A 120 -3.11 -2.05 4.75
CA TYR A 120 -1.72 -2.32 4.37
C TYR A 120 -1.34 -3.72 4.80
N VAL A 121 -0.64 -4.45 3.94
CA VAL A 121 -0.18 -5.82 4.20
C VAL A 121 1.33 -5.85 3.99
N THR A 122 2.08 -6.20 5.03
CA THR A 122 3.54 -6.33 4.95
C THR A 122 3.95 -7.65 4.27
N LEU A 123 5.19 -7.75 3.79
CA LEU A 123 5.74 -9.02 3.27
C LEU A 123 5.63 -10.18 4.28
N GLU A 124 5.83 -9.90 5.56
CA GLU A 124 5.68 -10.88 6.64
C GLU A 124 4.24 -11.40 6.74
N GLN A 125 3.27 -10.51 6.58
CA GLN A 125 1.86 -10.90 6.58
C GLN A 125 1.50 -11.69 5.33
N LEU A 126 2.07 -11.38 4.17
CA LEU A 126 1.83 -12.11 2.91
C LEU A 126 2.40 -13.52 2.91
N THR A 127 3.60 -13.71 3.46
CA THR A 127 4.25 -15.03 3.53
C THR A 127 3.61 -15.98 4.54
N GLY A 128 2.88 -15.45 5.52
CA GLY A 128 2.10 -16.23 6.49
C GLY A 128 0.78 -16.80 5.94
N PHE A 129 0.25 -16.26 4.84
CA PHE A 129 -0.93 -16.81 4.17
C PHE A 129 -0.53 -17.95 3.23
N LYS A 130 -0.35 -19.15 3.79
CA LYS A 130 -0.40 -20.38 2.98
C LYS A 130 -1.78 -20.45 2.32
N VAL A 131 -1.79 -20.49 0.99
CA VAL A 131 -2.95 -20.88 0.19
C VAL A 131 -3.36 -22.30 0.57
#